data_AF-A0A269XDX3-F1
#
_entry.id   AF-A0A269XDX3-F1
#
_cell.length_a   1.000
_cell.length_b   1.000
_cell.length_c   1.000
_cell.angle_alpha   90.00
_cell.angle_beta   90.00
_cell.angle_gamma   90.00
#
_symmetry.space_group_name_H-M   'P 1'
#
loop_
_entity.id
_entity.type
_entity.pdbx_description
1 polymer ?
#
loop_
_entity_poly.entity_id
_entity_poly.type
_entity_poly.pdbx_seq_one_letter_code
_entity_poly.pdbx_strand_id
1 'polypeptide(L)' 'MTATIEESLTTANMTMEDIDAVAVTQGPGLIGALLIGINAAKALAFAYDKPIIPVHHIAGHIYANHLEQPLTFP' A
#
# COMPACT_ATOMS: atom_id res chain seq x y z
N MET A 1 -12.28 10.40 2.54
CA MET A 1 -11.16 9.43 2.57
C MET A 1 -10.30 9.79 3.80
N THR A 2 -9.24 9.07 4.18
CA THR A 2 -8.43 9.54 5.35
C THR A 2 -7.51 10.68 4.93
N ALA A 3 -7.13 11.56 5.86
CA ALA A 3 -6.29 12.73 5.56
C ALA A 3 -5.00 12.36 4.80
N THR A 4 -4.29 11.31 5.25
CA THR A 4 -3.05 10.85 4.62
C THR A 4 -3.26 10.35 3.17
N ILE A 5 -4.39 9.70 2.89
CA ILE A 5 -4.65 9.20 1.53
C ILE A 5 -5.05 10.34 0.60
N GLU A 6 -5.86 11.30 1.06
CA GLU A 6 -6.23 12.50 0.29
C GLU A 6 -5.01 13.35 -0.06
N GLU A 7 -4.13 13.56 0.91
CA GLU A 7 -2.86 14.27 0.72
C GLU A 7 -1.95 13.54 -0.28
N SER A 8 -1.87 12.21 -0.21
CA SER A 8 -1.04 11.41 -1.12
C SER A 8 -1.51 11.54 -2.57
N LEU A 9 -2.83 11.42 -2.83
CA LEU A 9 -3.41 11.59 -4.16
C LEU A 9 -3.21 13.02 -4.69
N THR A 10 -3.42 14.01 -3.83
CA THR A 10 -3.23 15.43 -4.16
C THR A 10 -1.77 15.70 -4.55
N THR A 11 -0.81 15.18 -3.78
CA THR A 11 0.62 15.35 -4.02
C THR A 11 1.05 14.66 -5.33
N ALA A 12 0.47 13.50 -5.63
CA ALA A 12 0.71 12.78 -6.88
C ALA A 12 -0.01 13.41 -8.09
N ASN A 13 -0.95 14.33 -7.87
CA ASN A 13 -1.88 14.85 -8.87
C ASN A 13 -2.64 13.71 -9.59
N MET A 14 -3.16 12.77 -8.81
CA MET A 14 -3.89 11.59 -9.29
C MET A 14 -5.26 11.50 -8.61
N THR A 15 -6.19 10.80 -9.25
CA THR A 15 -7.43 10.35 -8.62
C THR A 15 -7.41 8.84 -8.39
N MET A 16 -8.44 8.29 -7.74
CA MET A 16 -8.51 6.85 -7.51
C MET A 16 -8.73 6.03 -8.79
N GLU A 17 -9.28 6.67 -9.83
CA GLU A 17 -9.46 6.07 -11.14
C GLU A 17 -8.12 5.70 -11.77
N ASP A 18 -7.08 6.51 -11.52
CA ASP A 18 -5.70 6.31 -12.00
C ASP A 18 -4.94 5.20 -11.26
N ILE A 19 -5.49 4.67 -10.16
CA ILE A 19 -4.83 3.64 -9.34
C ILE A 19 -5.17 2.24 -9.86
N ASP A 20 -4.16 1.43 -10.16
CA ASP A 20 -4.37 0.06 -10.65
C ASP A 20 -4.65 -0.96 -9.54
N ALA A 21 -4.10 -0.76 -8.34
CA ALA A 21 -4.19 -1.71 -7.22
C ALA A 21 -3.98 -1.02 -5.87
N VAL A 22 -4.47 -1.64 -4.79
CA VAL A 22 -4.21 -1.20 -3.41
C VAL A 22 -3.33 -2.22 -2.69
N ALA A 23 -2.08 -1.86 -2.44
CA ALA A 23 -1.16 -2.68 -1.64
C ALA A 23 -1.26 -2.35 -0.15
N VAL A 24 -1.23 -3.36 0.72
CA VAL A 24 -1.31 -3.17 2.18
C VAL A 24 -0.46 -4.18 2.94
N THR A 25 0.22 -3.73 3.99
CA THR A 25 0.99 -4.61 4.88
C THR A 25 0.08 -5.59 5.61
N GLN A 26 0.29 -6.89 5.39
CA GLN A 26 -0.43 -7.97 6.06
C GLN A 26 0.27 -8.43 7.35
N GLY A 27 1.59 -8.22 7.45
CA GLY A 27 2.39 -8.49 8.64
C GLY A 27 3.87 -8.78 8.31
N PRO A 28 4.72 -9.05 9.32
CA PRO A 28 4.44 -8.96 10.75
C PRO A 28 4.24 -7.52 11.25
N GLY A 29 3.64 -7.35 12.43
CA GLY A 29 3.39 -6.05 13.05
C GLY A 29 2.40 -6.13 14.20
N LEU A 30 2.09 -4.97 14.81
CA LEU A 30 1.08 -4.89 15.87
C LEU A 30 -0.32 -5.14 15.27
N ILE A 31 -1.01 -6.17 15.76
CA ILE A 31 -2.28 -6.63 15.19
C ILE A 31 -3.33 -5.52 15.07
N GLY A 32 -3.44 -4.63 16.08
CA GLY A 32 -4.39 -3.51 16.03
C GLY A 32 -4.10 -2.53 14.90
N ALA A 33 -2.82 -2.18 14.68
CA ALA A 33 -2.41 -1.29 13.60
C ALA A 33 -2.60 -1.96 12.22
N LEU A 34 -2.27 -3.25 12.11
CA LEU A 34 -2.47 -4.01 10.87
C LEU A 34 -3.94 -4.05 10.48
N LEU A 35 -4.86 -4.30 11.43
CA LEU A 35 -6.29 -4.34 11.16
C LEU A 35 -6.83 -3.00 10.64
N ILE A 36 -6.34 -1.87 11.15
CA ILE A 36 -6.72 -0.54 10.64
C ILE A 36 -6.33 -0.38 9.18
N GLY A 37 -5.06 -0.66 8.84
CA GLY A 37 -4.56 -0.56 7.47
C GLY A 37 -5.28 -1.51 6.51
N ILE A 38 -5.44 -2.78 6.91
CA ILE A 38 -6.10 -3.81 6.09
C ILE A 38 -7.56 -3.45 5.82
N ASN A 39 -8.30 -2.98 6.83
CA ASN A 39 -9.71 -2.62 6.64
C ASN A 39 -9.86 -1.35 5.78
N ALA A 40 -8.99 -0.36 5.94
CA ALA A 40 -8.97 0.82 5.07
C ALA A 40 -8.68 0.44 3.61
N ALA A 41 -7.67 -0.42 3.39
CA ALA A 41 -7.32 -0.91 2.06
C ALA A 41 -8.45 -1.71 1.42
N LYS A 42 -9.08 -2.62 2.17
CA LYS A 42 -10.24 -3.38 1.70
C LYS A 42 -11.43 -2.49 1.34
N ALA A 43 -11.74 -1.49 2.17
CA ALA A 43 -12.82 -0.56 1.89
C ALA A 43 -12.54 0.26 0.62
N LEU A 44 -11.31 0.74 0.44
CA LEU A 44 -10.90 1.50 -0.73
C LEU A 44 -10.93 0.64 -2.00
N ALA A 45 -10.32 -0.54 -1.95
CA ALA A 45 -10.31 -1.51 -3.04
C ALA A 45 -11.74 -1.90 -3.46
N PHE A 46 -12.61 -2.16 -2.50
CA PHE A 46 -14.01 -2.49 -2.76
C PHE A 46 -14.80 -1.33 -3.39
N ALA A 47 -14.61 -0.10 -2.89
CA ALA A 47 -15.35 1.06 -3.39
C ALA A 47 -14.99 1.44 -4.83
N TYR A 48 -13.74 1.19 -5.25
CA TYR A 48 -13.22 1.56 -6.57
C TYR A 48 -12.95 0.36 -7.50
N ASP A 49 -13.43 -0.83 -7.12
CA ASP A 49 -13.22 -2.10 -7.85
C ASP A 49 -11.75 -2.36 -8.22
N LYS A 50 -10.86 -2.22 -7.23
CA LYS A 50 -9.42 -2.42 -7.39
C LYS A 50 -8.95 -3.72 -6.74
N PRO A 51 -7.97 -4.44 -7.32
CA PRO A 51 -7.33 -5.57 -6.67
C PRO A 51 -6.59 -5.12 -5.39
N ILE A 52 -6.56 -6.01 -4.39
CA ILE A 52 -5.81 -5.81 -3.15
C ILE A 52 -4.57 -6.71 -3.13
N ILE A 53 -3.41 -6.14 -2.80
CA ILE A 53 -2.13 -6.85 -2.76
C ILE A 53 -1.64 -6.91 -1.30
N PRO A 54 -1.67 -8.09 -0.65
CA PRO A 54 -1.10 -8.24 0.69
C PRO A 54 0.44 -8.24 0.60
N VAL A 55 1.08 -7.36 1.36
CA VAL A 55 2.54 -7.19 1.37
C VAL A 55 3.13 -7.65 2.70
N HIS A 56 4.22 -8.42 2.63
CA HIS A 56 4.99 -8.80 3.81
C HIS A 56 5.90 -7.64 4.25
N HIS A 57 5.78 -7.19 5.49
CA HIS A 57 6.45 -6.01 6.04
C HIS A 57 7.98 -6.06 5.85
N ILE A 58 8.61 -7.17 6.23
CA ILE A 58 10.06 -7.34 6.13
C ILE A 58 10.52 -7.46 4.67
N ALA A 59 9.67 -8.01 3.79
CA ALA A 59 10.00 -8.02 2.37
C ALA A 59 10.01 -6.59 1.83
N GLY A 60 9.06 -5.75 2.25
CA GLY A 60 9.06 -4.32 1.94
C GLY A 60 10.37 -3.62 2.36
N HIS A 61 10.86 -3.88 3.57
CA HIS A 61 12.16 -3.35 4.03
C HIS A 61 13.33 -3.78 3.15
N ILE A 62 13.39 -5.05 2.75
CA ILE A 62 14.48 -5.57 1.89
C ILE A 62 14.41 -4.94 0.50
N TYR A 63 13.21 -4.87 -0.09
CA TYR A 63 12.99 -4.37 -1.45
C TYR A 63 13.02 -2.84 -1.55
N ALA A 64 12.97 -2.10 -0.44
CA ALA A 64 13.07 -0.64 -0.47
C ALA A 64 14.35 -0.16 -1.19
N ASN A 65 15.46 -0.88 -1.02
CA ASN A 65 16.72 -0.58 -1.70
C ASN A 65 16.62 -0.67 -3.24
N HIS A 66 15.67 -1.45 -3.76
CA HIS A 66 15.44 -1.59 -5.19
C HIS A 66 14.95 -0.28 -5.85
N LEU A 67 14.36 0.63 -5.07
CA LEU A 67 13.88 1.92 -5.57
C LEU A 67 15.02 2.89 -5.90
N GLU A 68 16.16 2.76 -5.21
CA GLU A 68 17.35 3.58 -5.44
C GLU A 68 18.26 2.96 -6.51
N GLN A 69 18.43 1.64 -6.48
CA GLN A 69 19.24 0.91 -7.46
C GLN A 69 18.75 -0.53 -7.64
N PRO A 70 18.84 -1.11 -8.86
CA PRO A 70 18.44 -2.49 -9.08
C PRO A 70 19.17 -3.46 -8.16
N LEU A 71 18.41 -4.22 -7.35
CA LEU A 71 18.94 -5.32 -6.57
C LEU A 71 19.47 -6.42 -7.49
N THR A 72 20.73 -6.82 -7.28
CA THR A 72 21.33 -7.98 -7.95
C THR A 72 21.34 -9.14 -6.97
N PHE A 73 20.66 -10.22 -7.35
CA PHE A 73 20.68 -11.48 -6.61
C PHE A 73 21.76 -12.40 -7.20
N PRO A 74 22.41 -13.26 -6.40
CA PRO A 74 23.35 -14.27 -6.91
C PRO A 74 22.66 -15.30 -7.83
#